data_AF-A0A3M4QQK8-F1
#
_entry.id   AF-A0A3M4QQK8-F1
#
_cell.length_a   1.000
_cell.length_b   1.000
_cell.length_c   1.000
_cell.angle_alpha   90.00
_cell.angle_beta   90.00
_cell.angle_gamma   90.00
#
_symmetry.space_group_name_H-M   'P 1'
#
loop_
_entity.id
_entity.type
_entity.pdbx_description
1 polymer ?
#
loop_
_entity_poly.entity_id
_entity_poly.type
_entity_poly.pdbx_seq_one_letter_code
_entity_poly.pdbx_strand_id
1 'polypeptide(L)'
;MTTNRQKAKLIRDAVQKAGASDDEHRAARKVIVGNLIQTKIPIVKICEKHIPVGEKNSTPYKLSAQAEEMFRVITDAIENSKLDDLSDTADDLGLNQDIKLRL
;
A
#
# COMPACT_ATOMS: atom_id res chain seq x y z
N MET A 1 4.26 -20.58 1.27
CA MET A 1 3.70 -19.29 0.81
C MET A 1 3.26 -18.49 2.02
N THR A 2 3.48 -17.18 2.03
CA THR A 2 2.99 -16.26 3.07
C THR A 2 1.46 -16.15 2.98
N THR A 3 0.75 -16.31 4.08
CA THR A 3 -0.73 -16.21 4.09
C THR A 3 -1.19 -14.76 3.90
N ASN A 4 -2.42 -14.55 3.44
CA ASN A 4 -2.99 -13.21 3.32
C ASN A 4 -2.94 -12.43 4.64
N ARG A 5 -3.19 -13.09 5.77
CA ARG A 5 -3.06 -12.51 7.11
C ARG A 5 -1.63 -12.03 7.40
N GLN A 6 -0.62 -12.78 7.00
CA GLN A 6 0.78 -12.37 7.14
C GLN A 6 1.12 -11.20 6.20
N LYS A 7 0.65 -11.23 4.95
CA LYS A 7 0.83 -10.13 3.98
C LYS A 7 0.21 -8.82 4.50
N ALA A 8 -1.03 -8.87 4.98
CA ALA A 8 -1.75 -7.74 5.55
C ALA A 8 -0.99 -7.15 6.75
N LYS A 9 -0.53 -8.00 7.68
CA LYS A 9 0.28 -7.56 8.83
C LYS A 9 1.57 -6.87 8.39
N LEU A 10 2.32 -7.45 7.46
CA LEU A 10 3.58 -6.86 6.96
C LEU A 10 3.35 -5.48 6.33
N ILE A 11 2.24 -5.29 5.62
CA ILE A 11 1.87 -3.99 5.04
C ILE A 11 1.51 -2.99 6.15
N ARG A 12 0.68 -3.36 7.13
CA ARG A 12 0.33 -2.47 8.27
C ARG A 12 1.56 -2.05 9.06
N ASP A 13 2.43 -3.00 9.39
CA ASP A 13 3.67 -2.76 10.13
C ASP A 13 4.59 -1.80 9.35
N ALA A 14 4.64 -1.93 8.01
CA ALA A 14 5.40 -1.03 7.16
C ALA A 14 4.80 0.38 7.09
N VAL A 15 3.47 0.51 7.00
CA VAL A 15 2.75 1.80 7.03
C VAL A 15 3.02 2.53 8.34
N GLN A 16 2.97 1.84 9.49
CA GLN A 16 3.28 2.44 10.79
C GLN A 16 4.74 2.88 10.94
N LYS A 17 5.66 2.19 10.25
CA LYS A 17 7.09 2.53 10.23
C LYS A 17 7.45 3.61 9.20
N ALA A 18 6.57 3.92 8.26
CA ALA A 18 6.79 5.00 7.30
C ALA A 18 6.65 6.35 8.01
N GLY A 19 7.75 6.95 8.46
CA GLY A 19 7.61 8.25 9.11
C GLY A 19 8.81 8.86 9.83
N ALA A 20 9.79 8.10 10.31
CA ALA A 20 10.88 8.68 11.11
C ALA A 20 12.12 9.05 10.28
N SER A 21 12.30 8.48 9.08
CA SER A 21 13.37 8.88 8.13
C SER A 21 13.06 8.51 6.68
N ASP A 22 13.84 9.06 5.75
CA ASP A 22 13.85 8.67 4.33
C ASP A 22 14.12 7.17 4.11
N ASP A 23 15.04 6.61 4.90
CA ASP A 23 15.39 5.19 4.81
C ASP A 23 14.24 4.29 5.27
N GLU A 24 13.56 4.68 6.34
CA GLU A 24 12.35 3.99 6.81
C GLU A 24 11.19 4.12 5.82
N HIS A 25 11.03 5.29 5.20
CA HIS A 25 10.02 5.50 4.17
C HIS A 25 10.28 4.64 2.93
N ARG A 26 11.54 4.53 2.48
CA ARG A 26 11.97 3.62 1.41
C ARG A 26 11.77 2.16 1.77
N ALA A 27 12.14 1.77 2.99
CA ALA A 27 11.99 0.41 3.47
C ALA A 27 10.50 0.01 3.53
N ALA A 28 9.65 0.90 4.05
CA ALA A 28 8.21 0.72 4.09
C ALA A 28 7.64 0.53 2.67
N ARG A 29 7.99 1.41 1.72
CA ARG A 29 7.57 1.30 0.32
C ARG A 29 7.92 -0.06 -0.27
N LYS A 30 9.16 -0.54 -0.05
CA LYS A 30 9.61 -1.84 -0.57
C LYS A 30 8.78 -3.00 -0.02
N VAL A 31 8.48 -2.99 1.28
CA VAL A 31 7.66 -4.02 1.93
C VAL A 31 6.22 -3.97 1.42
N ILE A 32 5.64 -2.77 1.33
CA ILE A 32 4.26 -2.56 0.88
C ILE A 32 4.09 -3.03 -0.57
N VAL A 33 4.92 -2.53 -1.48
CA VAL A 33 4.89 -2.91 -2.91
C VAL A 33 5.14 -4.40 -3.09
N GLY A 34 6.13 -4.98 -2.40
CA GLY A 34 6.47 -6.39 -2.53
C GLY A 34 5.34 -7.34 -2.10
N ASN A 35 4.58 -6.98 -1.06
CA ASN A 35 3.44 -7.78 -0.61
C ASN A 35 2.19 -7.56 -1.48
N LEU A 36 1.96 -6.36 -1.99
CA LEU A 36 0.83 -6.06 -2.86
C LEU A 36 0.97 -6.67 -4.27
N ILE A 37 2.19 -6.77 -4.80
CA ILE A 37 2.43 -7.50 -6.06
C ILE A 37 2.00 -8.96 -5.92
N GLN A 38 2.23 -9.57 -4.75
CA GLN A 38 1.83 -10.95 -4.47
C GLN A 38 0.32 -11.13 -4.29
N THR A 39 -0.45 -10.06 -4.13
CA THR A 39 -1.92 -10.13 -4.07
C THR A 39 -2.57 -9.85 -5.43
N LYS A 40 -1.77 -9.53 -6.46
CA LYS A 40 -2.23 -9.15 -7.82
C LYS A 40 -3.18 -7.95 -7.86
N ILE A 41 -3.26 -7.18 -6.78
CA ILE A 41 -4.03 -5.94 -6.78
C ILE A 41 -3.22 -4.88 -7.55
N PRO A 42 -3.79 -4.19 -8.56
CA PRO A 42 -3.11 -3.17 -9.37
C PRO A 42 -2.76 -1.85 -8.61
N ILE A 43 -2.10 -1.94 -7.46
CA ILE A 43 -1.84 -0.82 -6.52
C ILE A 43 -0.50 -0.11 -6.77
N VAL A 44 0.33 -0.56 -7.72
CA VAL A 44 1.67 0.04 -7.95
C VAL A 44 1.59 1.57 -8.16
N LYS A 45 0.54 2.08 -8.83
CA LYS A 45 0.29 3.52 -9.01
C LYS A 45 -0.13 4.26 -7.72
N ILE A 46 -0.83 3.59 -6.80
CA ILE A 46 -1.23 4.15 -5.49
C ILE A 46 0.00 4.29 -4.59
N CYS A 47 0.90 3.30 -4.58
CA CYS A 47 2.14 3.41 -3.82
C CYS A 47 3.05 4.54 -4.32
N GLU A 48 3.02 4.87 -5.62
CA GLU A 48 3.73 6.03 -6.18
C GLU A 48 3.10 7.37 -5.75
N LYS A 49 1.76 7.43 -5.69
CA LYS A 49 1.02 8.62 -5.27
C LYS A 49 1.08 8.88 -3.75
N HIS A 50 1.07 7.82 -2.95
CA HIS A 50 0.88 7.92 -1.50
C HIS A 50 2.15 7.66 -0.67
N ILE A 51 3.21 7.12 -1.29
CA ILE A 51 4.53 6.90 -0.65
C ILE A 51 5.64 7.48 -1.57
N PRO A 52 5.67 8.82 -1.77
CA PRO A 52 6.66 9.43 -2.65
C PRO A 52 8.07 9.29 -2.05
N VAL A 53 9.02 8.79 -2.85
CA VAL A 53 10.43 8.67 -2.46
C VAL A 53 11.26 9.60 -3.32
N GLY A 54 12.03 10.51 -2.70
CA GLY A 54 13.01 11.33 -3.40
C GLY A 54 12.52 12.70 -3.87
N GLU A 55 11.33 13.14 -3.46
CA GLU A 55 10.95 14.55 -3.61
C GLU A 55 11.75 15.40 -2.62
N LYS A 56 12.67 16.20 -3.15
CA LYS A 56 13.70 16.96 -2.42
C LYS A 56 13.17 17.94 -1.35
N ASN A 57 11.85 18.09 -1.18
CA ASN A 57 11.24 19.19 -0.43
C ASN A 57 10.00 18.84 0.41
N SER A 58 9.64 17.57 0.62
CA SER A 58 8.41 17.24 1.34
C SER A 58 8.68 16.48 2.65
N THR A 59 9.01 17.21 3.72
CA THR A 59 8.50 16.79 5.04
C THR A 59 6.99 16.98 5.06
N PRO A 60 6.20 16.04 5.61
CA PRO A 60 6.66 14.98 6.50
C PRO A 60 6.88 13.64 5.79
N TYR A 61 7.91 12.89 6.22
CA TYR A 61 8.13 11.48 5.87
C TYR A 61 6.97 10.55 6.30
N LYS A 62 6.01 11.11 7.04
CA LYS A 62 4.81 10.42 7.51
C LYS A 62 3.78 10.38 6.39
N LEU A 63 3.14 9.23 6.23
CA LEU A 63 2.01 9.07 5.32
C LEU A 63 0.89 10.04 5.69
N SER A 64 0.18 10.55 4.68
CA SER A 64 -1.02 11.34 4.94
C SER A 64 -2.09 10.47 5.59
N ALA A 65 -2.99 11.06 6.38
CA ALA A 65 -4.11 10.33 6.98
C ALA A 65 -4.96 9.58 5.93
N GLN A 66 -5.07 10.15 4.73
CA GLN A 66 -5.73 9.51 3.59
C GLN A 66 -4.96 8.26 3.10
N ALA A 67 -3.63 8.32 3.05
CA ALA A 67 -2.80 7.18 2.69
C ALA A 67 -2.88 6.06 3.75
N GLU A 68 -2.80 6.42 5.03
CA GLU A 68 -2.95 5.46 6.14
C GLU A 68 -4.31 4.76 6.10
N GLU A 69 -5.39 5.52 5.89
CA GLU A 69 -6.75 4.98 5.77
C GLU A 69 -6.91 4.06 4.56
N MET A 70 -6.37 4.45 3.40
CA MET A 70 -6.42 3.63 2.19
C MET A 70 -5.68 2.30 2.39
N PHE A 71 -4.47 2.33 2.96
CA PHE A 71 -3.74 1.10 3.25
C PHE A 71 -4.44 0.25 4.30
N ARG A 72 -5.10 0.85 5.30
CA ARG A 72 -5.92 0.11 6.26
C ARG A 72 -7.00 -0.69 5.54
N VAL A 73 -7.82 -0.03 4.71
CA VAL A 73 -8.89 -0.66 3.92
C VAL A 73 -8.35 -1.80 3.04
N ILE A 74 -7.22 -1.59 2.35
CA ILE A 74 -6.57 -2.63 1.54
C ILE A 74 -6.14 -3.81 2.41
N THR A 75 -5.48 -3.57 3.54
CA THR A 75 -5.01 -4.65 4.42
C THR A 75 -6.15 -5.43 5.05
N ASP A 76 -7.28 -4.78 5.33
CA ASP A 76 -8.48 -5.43 5.86
C ASP A 76 -9.14 -6.30 4.79
N ALA A 77 -9.19 -5.84 3.55
CA ALA A 77 -9.67 -6.66 2.43
C ALA A 77 -8.77 -7.89 2.18
N ILE A 78 -7.45 -7.71 2.24
CA ILE A 78 -6.49 -8.81 2.14
C ILE A 78 -6.68 -9.79 3.30
N GLU A 79 -6.73 -9.32 4.55
CA GLU A 79 -6.81 -10.20 5.73
C GLU A 79 -8.11 -11.03 5.75
N ASN A 80 -9.22 -10.46 5.30
CA ASN A 80 -10.53 -11.14 5.28
C ASN A 80 -10.74 -12.02 4.05
N SER A 81 -9.88 -11.93 3.02
CA SER A 81 -10.03 -12.73 1.82
C SER A 81 -9.47 -14.14 1.96
N LYS A 82 -10.25 -15.10 1.46
CA LYS A 82 -9.85 -16.51 1.31
C LYS A 82 -9.15 -16.81 -0.01
N LEU A 83 -9.12 -15.83 -0.93
CA LEU A 83 -8.52 -15.96 -2.25
C LEU A 83 -7.08 -15.44 -2.23
N ASP A 84 -6.19 -16.13 -2.92
CA ASP A 84 -4.81 -15.65 -3.12
C ASP A 84 -4.72 -14.57 -4.21
N ASP A 85 -5.66 -14.60 -5.16
CA ASP A 85 -5.83 -13.59 -6.21
C ASP A 85 -6.87 -12.56 -5.76
N LEU A 86 -6.44 -11.31 -5.60
CA LEU A 86 -7.28 -10.20 -5.14
C LEU A 86 -7.39 -9.12 -6.22
N SER A 87 -7.13 -9.45 -7.48
CA SER A 87 -7.24 -8.48 -8.59
C SER A 87 -8.59 -7.78 -8.63
N ASP A 88 -9.69 -8.50 -8.37
CA ASP A 88 -11.06 -7.97 -8.30
C ASP A 88 -11.29 -7.04 -7.09
N THR A 89 -10.51 -7.18 -6.02
CA THR A 89 -10.60 -6.32 -4.84
C THR A 89 -10.25 -4.87 -5.15
N ALA A 90 -9.47 -4.60 -6.21
CA ALA A 90 -9.21 -3.21 -6.63
C ALA A 90 -10.47 -2.49 -7.12
N ASP A 91 -11.35 -3.23 -7.77
CA ASP A 91 -12.61 -2.73 -8.30
C ASP A 91 -13.58 -2.47 -7.15
N ASP A 92 -13.67 -3.43 -6.22
CA ASP A 92 -14.50 -3.35 -5.00
C ASP A 92 -14.10 -2.20 -4.08
N LEU A 93 -12.79 -1.91 -4.01
CA LEU A 93 -12.25 -0.80 -3.22
C LEU A 93 -12.31 0.55 -3.95
N GLY A 94 -12.86 0.61 -5.18
CA GLY A 94 -12.92 1.82 -5.98
C GLY A 94 -11.55 2.37 -6.40
N LEU A 95 -10.49 1.58 -6.23
CA LEU A 95 -9.10 1.98 -6.53
C LEU A 95 -8.90 2.24 -8.02
N ASN A 96 -9.74 1.66 -8.87
CA ASN A 96 -9.78 1.97 -10.30
C ASN A 96 -10.08 3.45 -10.62
N GLN A 97 -10.82 4.16 -9.77
CA GLN A 97 -11.07 5.60 -9.96
C GLN A 97 -9.81 6.42 -9.64
N ASP A 98 -9.03 6.01 -8.64
CA ASP A 98 -7.73 6.61 -8.33
C ASP A 98 -6.65 6.25 -9.37
N ILE A 99 -6.71 5.05 -9.97
CA ILE A 99 -5.84 4.59 -11.06
C ILE A 99 -6.16 5.29 -12.39
N LYS A 100 -7.42 5.70 -12.61
CA LYS A 100 -7.87 6.46 -13.78
C LYS A 100 -7.42 7.92 -13.80
N LEU A 101 -6.70 8.40 -12.78
CA LEU A 101 -6.04 9.71 -12.85
C LEU A 101 -4.80 9.63 -13.76
N ARG A 102 -5.03 10.05 -15.02
CA ARG A 102 -4.08 10.40 -16.09
C ARG A 102 -3.55 9.23 -16.93
N LEU A 103 -4.31 8.89 -17.96
CA LEU A 103 -3.74 8.81 -19.32
C LEU A 103 -3.53 10.23 -19.84
#